data_AF-M9SE66-F1
#
_entry.id   AF-M9SE66-F1
#
_cell.length_a   1.000
_cell.length_b   1.000
_cell.length_c   1.000
_cell.angle_alpha   90.00
_cell.angle_beta   90.00
_cell.angle_gamma   90.00
#
_symmetry.space_group_name_H-M   'P 1'
#
loop_
_entity.id
_entity.type
_entity.pdbx_description
1 polymer ?
#
loop_
_entity_poly.entity_id
_entity_poly.type
_entity_poly.pdbx_seq_one_letter_code
_entity_poly.pdbx_strand_id
1 'polypeptide(L)'
;MSFLDNTKTAGTALWIVGILMIISALLTIICGVVDDEMNDHVIGWVILGIGSLICALVYFAFGKSVKSGEVSDKFDIVTKFVYVVGYTTIIGGVFAALCGFGFDDIGGYLVSGIISIVLGFVILWIHKKITDGNISTFDRIMWILLLVIFVICFISSFFGIGGSGLALAVNIIVAICDIVIYLFMIAFMLDNSVKAKFGM
;
A
#
# COMPACT_ATOMS: atom_id res chain seq x y z
N MET A 1 -22.94 17.15 -0.36
CA MET A 1 -21.91 16.34 -1.04
C MET A 1 -22.06 14.91 -0.57
N SER A 2 -22.04 13.93 -1.48
CA SER A 2 -22.06 12.52 -1.08
C SER A 2 -20.80 12.21 -0.28
N PHE A 3 -20.88 11.28 0.68
CA PHE A 3 -19.72 10.80 1.44
C PHE A 3 -18.58 10.36 0.50
N LEU A 4 -18.94 9.68 -0.60
CA LEU A 4 -18.01 9.16 -1.60
C LEU A 4 -17.38 10.22 -2.52
N ASP A 5 -17.84 11.48 -2.48
CA ASP A 5 -17.23 12.59 -3.21
C ASP A 5 -16.17 13.32 -2.37
N ASN A 6 -16.10 13.05 -1.06
CA ASN A 6 -15.17 13.71 -0.16
C ASN A 6 -13.81 13.00 -0.16
N THR A 7 -12.92 13.41 -1.06
CA THR A 7 -11.55 12.89 -1.18
C THR A 7 -10.74 13.00 0.11
N LYS A 8 -11.04 13.97 0.99
CA LYS A 8 -10.36 14.12 2.29
C LYS A 8 -10.68 12.97 3.26
N THR A 9 -11.84 12.32 3.12
CA THR A 9 -12.17 11.14 3.92
C THR A 9 -11.24 9.98 3.54
N ALA A 10 -11.07 9.71 2.24
CA ALA A 10 -10.11 8.73 1.74
C ALA A 10 -8.68 9.06 2.19
N GLY A 11 -8.28 10.33 2.07
CA GLY A 11 -6.98 10.81 2.54
C GLY A 11 -6.77 10.63 4.04
N THR A 12 -7.81 10.85 4.84
CA THR A 12 -7.75 10.64 6.30
C THR A 12 -7.56 9.16 6.64
N ALA A 13 -8.28 8.26 5.96
CA ALA A 13 -8.10 6.82 6.14
C ALA A 13 -6.68 6.36 5.74
N LEU A 14 -6.18 6.78 4.57
CA LEU A 14 -4.80 6.50 4.12
C LEU A 14 -3.76 7.02 5.14
N TRP A 15 -4.00 8.21 5.68
CA TRP A 15 -3.10 8.83 6.64
C TRP A 15 -3.07 8.06 7.97
N ILE A 16 -4.22 7.60 8.46
CA ILE A 16 -4.32 6.76 9.66
C ILE A 16 -3.59 5.42 9.44
N VAL A 17 -3.81 4.76 8.30
CA VAL A 17 -3.08 3.52 7.96
C VAL A 17 -1.58 3.75 7.97
N GLY A 18 -1.10 4.84 7.35
CA GLY A 18 0.33 5.20 7.40
C GLY A 18 0.87 5.36 8.82
N ILE A 19 0.11 5.99 9.74
CA ILE A 19 0.51 6.10 11.17
C ILE A 19 0.59 4.72 11.81
N LEU A 20 -0.41 3.86 11.61
CA LEU A 20 -0.42 2.52 12.19
C LEU A 20 0.74 1.68 11.65
N MET A 21 1.04 1.78 10.36
CA MET A 21 2.21 1.12 9.76
C MET A 21 3.54 1.63 10.34
N ILE A 22 3.66 2.93 10.64
CA ILE A 22 4.86 3.49 11.31
C ILE A 22 5.00 2.85 12.69
N ILE A 23 3.92 2.79 13.47
CA ILE A 23 3.93 2.19 14.81
C ILE A 23 4.31 0.70 14.71
N SER A 24 3.69 -0.05 13.80
CA SER A 24 4.01 -1.47 13.57
C SER A 24 5.47 -1.67 13.19
N ALA A 25 6.03 -0.85 12.30
CA ALA A 25 7.43 -0.95 11.91
C ALA A 25 8.39 -0.66 13.07
N LEU A 26 8.10 0.35 13.90
CA LEU A 26 8.88 0.63 15.10
C LEU A 26 8.81 -0.53 16.10
N LEU A 27 7.64 -1.14 16.28
CA LEU A 27 7.48 -2.33 17.13
C LEU A 27 8.30 -3.50 16.59
N THR A 28 8.31 -3.76 15.28
CA THR A 28 9.15 -4.81 14.68
C THR A 28 10.64 -4.59 14.98
N ILE A 29 11.13 -3.35 14.89
CA ILE A 29 12.52 -3.02 15.22
C ILE A 29 12.80 -3.26 16.71
N ILE A 30 11.91 -2.81 17.60
CA ILE A 30 12.09 -2.94 19.05
C ILE A 30 12.06 -4.42 19.45
N CYS A 31 11.02 -5.16 19.03
CA CYS A 31 10.88 -6.60 19.32
C CYS A 31 12.08 -7.39 18.79
N GLY A 32 12.58 -7.07 17.59
CA GLY A 32 13.79 -7.70 17.06
C GLY A 32 15.03 -7.56 17.95
N VAL A 33 15.06 -6.59 18.89
CA VAL A 33 16.18 -6.35 19.80
C VAL A 33 15.90 -6.85 21.23
N VAL A 34 14.66 -6.76 21.70
CA VAL A 34 14.30 -7.01 23.10
C VAL A 34 13.59 -8.33 23.35
N ASP A 35 13.09 -8.97 22.29
CA ASP A 35 12.42 -10.27 22.39
C ASP A 35 13.46 -11.38 22.24
N ASP A 36 13.62 -12.18 23.30
CA ASP A 36 14.60 -13.27 23.35
C ASP A 36 14.36 -14.30 22.23
N GLU A 37 13.11 -14.48 21.78
CA GLU A 37 12.78 -15.40 20.68
C GLU A 37 13.23 -14.86 19.30
N MET A 38 13.39 -13.54 19.18
CA MET A 38 13.82 -12.89 17.94
C MET A 38 15.32 -12.58 17.93
N ASN A 39 16.00 -12.78 19.06
CA ASN A 39 17.37 -12.32 19.30
C ASN A 39 18.40 -13.02 18.38
N ASP A 40 18.14 -14.29 18.03
CA ASP A 40 18.99 -15.06 17.11
C ASP A 40 19.02 -14.47 15.68
N HIS A 41 18.05 -13.62 15.34
CA HIS A 41 17.89 -13.00 14.03
C HIS A 41 17.71 -11.47 14.10
N VAL A 42 18.27 -10.80 15.11
CA VAL A 42 18.13 -9.33 15.33
C VAL A 42 18.37 -8.54 14.06
N ILE A 43 19.45 -8.85 13.35
CA ILE A 43 19.85 -8.12 12.14
C ILE A 43 18.75 -8.21 11.07
N GLY A 44 18.17 -9.39 10.87
CA GLY A 44 17.09 -9.61 9.91
C GLY A 44 15.84 -8.80 10.27
N TRP A 45 15.42 -8.87 11.52
CA TRP A 45 14.23 -8.14 12.01
C TRP A 45 14.40 -6.62 11.96
N VAL A 46 15.57 -6.11 12.33
CA VAL A 46 15.86 -4.66 12.26
C VAL A 46 15.85 -4.17 10.82
N ILE A 47 16.47 -4.89 9.87
CA ILE A 47 16.46 -4.52 8.45
C ILE A 47 15.03 -4.54 7.91
N LEU A 48 14.26 -5.60 8.19
CA LEU A 48 12.86 -5.69 7.77
C LEU A 48 12.01 -4.54 8.32
N GLY A 49 12.21 -4.21 9.60
CA GLY A 49 11.53 -3.10 10.27
C GLY A 49 11.87 -1.74 9.65
N ILE A 50 13.14 -1.48 9.30
CA ILE A 50 13.55 -0.25 8.60
C ILE A 50 12.88 -0.16 7.22
N GLY A 51 12.86 -1.25 6.45
CA GLY A 51 12.17 -1.28 5.16
C GLY A 51 10.69 -0.97 5.28
N SER A 52 10.04 -1.59 6.27
CA SER A 52 8.63 -1.37 6.60
C SER A 52 8.36 0.08 7.01
N LEU A 53 9.27 0.69 7.78
CA LEU A 53 9.17 2.09 8.21
C LEU A 53 9.24 3.05 7.00
N ILE A 54 10.16 2.81 6.06
CA ILE A 54 10.25 3.63 4.85
C ILE A 54 8.97 3.50 4.03
N CYS A 55 8.45 2.29 3.83
CA CYS A 55 7.16 2.08 3.15
C CYS A 55 6.01 2.81 3.85
N ALA A 56 5.95 2.72 5.18
CA ALA A 56 4.94 3.38 6.00
C ALA A 56 4.99 4.91 5.86
N LEU A 57 6.19 5.49 5.82
CA LEU A 57 6.39 6.92 5.59
C LEU A 57 5.90 7.37 4.22
N VAL A 58 6.05 6.54 3.18
CA VAL A 58 5.52 6.83 1.84
C VAL A 58 3.98 6.85 1.85
N TYR A 59 3.34 5.84 2.46
CA TYR A 59 1.88 5.81 2.61
C TYR A 59 1.36 6.97 3.46
N PHE A 60 2.05 7.29 4.56
CA PHE A 60 1.73 8.42 5.42
C PHE A 60 1.79 9.75 4.67
N ALA A 61 2.86 9.98 3.90
CA ALA A 61 3.03 11.19 3.10
C ALA A 61 1.92 11.33 2.06
N PHE A 62 1.58 10.24 1.37
CA PHE A 62 0.49 10.22 0.40
C PHE A 62 -0.89 10.47 1.05
N GLY A 63 -1.19 9.80 2.17
CA GLY A 63 -2.43 10.05 2.91
C GLY A 63 -2.54 11.51 3.36
N LYS A 64 -1.42 12.10 3.82
CA LYS A 64 -1.34 13.51 4.21
C LYS A 64 -1.60 14.45 3.03
N SER A 65 -1.05 14.18 1.84
CA SER A 65 -1.26 15.03 0.65
C SER A 65 -2.72 15.01 0.19
N VAL A 66 -3.39 13.85 0.24
CA VAL A 66 -4.82 13.74 -0.09
C VAL A 66 -5.69 14.41 0.97
N LYS A 67 -5.41 14.18 2.26
CA LYS A 67 -6.15 14.79 3.38
C LYS A 67 -6.08 16.32 3.37
N SER A 68 -4.91 16.87 3.08
CA SER A 68 -4.68 18.32 3.04
C SER A 68 -5.26 18.98 1.78
N GLY A 69 -5.59 18.20 0.75
CA GLY A 69 -6.10 18.68 -0.53
C GLY A 69 -5.02 19.07 -1.53
N GLU A 70 -3.75 18.77 -1.25
CA GLU A 70 -2.65 18.90 -2.22
C GLU A 70 -2.89 17.98 -3.43
N VAL A 71 -3.43 16.78 -3.20
CA VAL A 71 -3.93 15.87 -4.23
C VAL A 71 -5.43 15.72 -4.04
N SER A 72 -6.22 16.38 -4.88
CA SER A 72 -7.68 16.41 -4.74
C SER A 72 -8.45 15.82 -5.92
N ASP A 73 -7.83 15.69 -7.09
CA ASP A 73 -8.46 15.10 -8.26
C ASP A 73 -8.58 13.58 -8.10
N LYS A 74 -9.76 13.01 -8.42
CA LYS A 74 -10.06 11.59 -8.21
C LYS A 74 -9.15 10.68 -9.03
N PHE A 75 -8.84 11.05 -10.28
CA PHE A 75 -7.94 10.30 -11.15
C PHE A 75 -6.50 10.36 -10.64
N ASP A 76 -6.06 11.54 -10.20
CA ASP A 76 -4.74 11.71 -9.59
C ASP A 76 -4.59 10.89 -8.31
N ILE A 77 -5.63 10.82 -7.46
CA ILE A 77 -5.60 9.99 -6.25
C ILE A 77 -5.44 8.51 -6.61
N VAL A 78 -6.24 8.00 -7.54
CA VAL A 78 -6.19 6.59 -7.96
C VAL A 78 -4.82 6.24 -8.55
N THR A 79 -4.34 7.06 -9.50
CA THR A 79 -3.05 6.79 -10.16
C THR A 79 -1.88 6.97 -9.21
N LYS A 80 -1.91 7.97 -8.32
CA LYS A 80 -0.89 8.15 -7.29
C LYS A 80 -0.89 7.00 -6.28
N PHE A 81 -2.04 6.41 -5.96
CA PHE A 81 -2.10 5.20 -5.14
C PHE A 81 -1.38 4.02 -5.83
N VAL A 82 -1.60 3.81 -7.13
CA VAL A 82 -0.88 2.79 -7.92
C VAL A 82 0.63 3.05 -7.91
N TYR A 83 1.05 4.31 -8.10
CA TYR A 83 2.46 4.70 -7.99
C TYR A 83 3.05 4.38 -6.62
N VAL A 84 2.34 4.73 -5.54
CA VAL A 84 2.77 4.47 -4.16
C VAL A 84 2.91 2.97 -3.92
N VAL A 85 1.93 2.16 -4.32
CA VAL A 85 2.00 0.69 -4.23
C VAL A 85 3.22 0.15 -4.99
N GLY A 86 3.46 0.61 -6.23
CA GLY A 86 4.63 0.18 -6.99
C GLY A 86 5.95 0.55 -6.30
N TYR A 87 6.05 1.77 -5.78
CA TYR A 87 7.25 2.26 -5.11
C TYR A 87 7.53 1.53 -3.79
N THR A 88 6.51 1.33 -2.95
CA THR A 88 6.64 0.57 -1.69
C THR A 88 6.90 -0.91 -1.94
N THR A 89 6.40 -1.47 -3.06
CA THR A 89 6.74 -2.85 -3.47
C THR A 89 8.22 -3.01 -3.81
N ILE A 90 8.83 -2.02 -4.48
CA ILE A 90 10.28 -2.01 -4.75
C ILE A 90 11.07 -1.90 -3.45
N ILE A 91 10.73 -0.94 -2.58
CA ILE A 91 11.41 -0.77 -1.28
C ILE A 91 11.29 -2.06 -0.46
N GLY A 92 10.07 -2.58 -0.31
CA GLY A 92 9.81 -3.83 0.39
C GLY A 92 10.64 -4.99 -0.17
N GLY A 93 10.75 -5.12 -1.50
CA GLY A 93 11.57 -6.13 -2.15
C GLY A 93 13.07 -5.98 -1.87
N VAL A 94 13.59 -4.75 -1.89
CA VAL A 94 15.01 -4.48 -1.54
C VAL A 94 15.29 -4.88 -0.09
N PHE A 95 14.43 -4.46 0.84
CA PHE A 95 14.63 -4.78 2.26
C PHE A 95 14.36 -6.25 2.60
N ALA A 96 13.46 -6.92 1.87
CA ALA A 96 13.25 -8.36 1.97
C ALA A 96 14.51 -9.13 1.51
N ALA A 97 15.12 -8.71 0.40
CA ALA A 97 16.38 -9.32 -0.05
C ALA A 97 17.53 -9.09 0.94
N LEU A 98 17.62 -7.89 1.54
CA LEU A 98 18.67 -7.54 2.49
C LEU A 98 18.47 -8.20 3.86
N CYS A 99 17.24 -8.33 4.34
CA CYS A 99 16.99 -8.96 5.64
C CYS A 99 17.29 -10.45 5.62
N GLY A 100 17.25 -11.09 4.44
CA GLY A 100 17.65 -12.48 4.25
C GLY A 100 19.02 -12.81 4.83
N PHE A 101 19.99 -11.88 4.78
CA PHE A 101 21.33 -12.08 5.38
C PHE A 101 21.33 -12.17 6.92
N GLY A 102 20.24 -11.75 7.56
CA GLY A 102 20.04 -11.85 9.01
C GLY A 102 19.08 -12.97 9.43
N PHE A 103 18.62 -13.79 8.49
CA PHE A 103 17.75 -14.96 8.72
C PHE A 103 18.39 -16.23 8.16
N ASP A 104 17.91 -17.39 8.60
CA ASP A 104 18.46 -18.68 8.17
C ASP A 104 18.13 -19.02 6.70
N ASP A 105 17.02 -18.51 6.15
CA ASP A 105 16.59 -18.75 4.77
C ASP A 105 16.99 -17.63 3.80
N ILE A 106 18.29 -17.38 3.67
CA ILE A 106 18.83 -16.36 2.75
C ILE A 106 18.26 -16.52 1.33
N GLY A 107 18.15 -17.77 0.84
CA GLY A 107 17.69 -18.08 -0.51
C GLY A 107 16.24 -17.67 -0.74
N GLY A 108 15.34 -18.02 0.18
CA GLY A 108 13.93 -17.66 0.10
C GLY A 108 13.71 -16.15 0.11
N TYR A 109 14.36 -15.44 1.04
CA TYR A 109 14.26 -13.98 1.15
C TYR A 109 14.83 -13.25 -0.07
N LEU A 110 15.95 -13.71 -0.62
CA LEU A 110 16.55 -13.13 -1.83
C LEU A 110 15.64 -13.28 -3.04
N VAL A 111 15.10 -14.48 -3.27
CA VAL A 111 14.20 -14.75 -4.41
C VAL A 111 12.91 -13.95 -4.28
N SER A 112 12.29 -13.95 -3.10
CA SER A 112 11.12 -13.13 -2.77
C SER A 112 11.37 -11.65 -3.07
N GLY A 113 12.49 -11.11 -2.58
CA GLY A 113 12.86 -9.71 -2.78
C GLY A 113 13.03 -9.33 -4.25
N ILE A 114 13.71 -10.17 -5.05
CA ILE A 114 13.87 -9.95 -6.49
C ILE A 114 12.52 -9.96 -7.20
N ILE A 115 11.64 -10.91 -6.90
CA ILE A 115 10.29 -10.97 -7.48
C ILE A 115 9.52 -9.69 -7.15
N SER A 116 9.53 -9.26 -5.90
CA SER A 116 8.88 -8.01 -5.49
C SER A 116 9.44 -6.80 -6.24
N ILE A 117 10.76 -6.67 -6.39
CA ILE A 117 11.36 -5.56 -7.14
C ILE A 117 10.86 -5.54 -8.59
N VAL A 118 10.86 -6.70 -9.27
CA VAL A 118 10.37 -6.82 -10.65
C VAL A 118 8.90 -6.44 -10.75
N LEU A 119 8.06 -6.95 -9.84
CA LEU A 119 6.63 -6.60 -9.79
C LEU A 119 6.42 -5.10 -9.55
N GLY A 120 7.19 -4.50 -8.64
CA GLY A 120 7.15 -3.06 -8.38
C GLY A 120 7.47 -2.23 -9.61
N PHE A 121 8.48 -2.62 -10.40
CA PHE A 121 8.78 -1.96 -11.69
C PHE A 121 7.65 -2.12 -12.70
N VAL A 122 7.00 -3.28 -12.78
CA VAL A 122 5.82 -3.49 -13.64
C VAL A 122 4.68 -2.56 -13.23
N ILE A 123 4.41 -2.43 -11.93
CA ILE A 123 3.36 -1.53 -11.41
C ILE A 123 3.68 -0.05 -11.73
N LEU A 124 4.95 0.37 -11.57
CA LEU A 124 5.36 1.73 -11.94
C LEU A 124 5.28 1.98 -13.45
N TRP A 125 5.58 0.99 -14.27
CA TRP A 125 5.39 1.06 -15.72
C TRP A 125 3.91 1.20 -16.10
N ILE A 126 3.02 0.43 -15.44
CA ILE A 126 1.57 0.55 -15.60
C ILE A 126 1.11 1.96 -15.24
N HIS A 127 1.53 2.49 -14.08
CA HIS A 127 1.22 3.87 -13.69
C HIS A 127 1.66 4.87 -14.77
N LYS A 128 2.89 4.75 -15.27
CA LYS A 128 3.42 5.62 -16.32
C LYS A 128 2.59 5.54 -17.60
N LYS A 129 2.10 4.35 -17.97
CA LYS A 129 1.22 4.17 -19.13
C LYS A 129 -0.14 4.83 -18.96
N ILE A 130 -0.81 4.60 -17.83
CA ILE A 130 -2.11 5.21 -17.52
C ILE A 130 -2.03 6.74 -17.52
N THR A 131 -0.88 7.30 -17.14
CA THR A 131 -0.68 8.75 -16.98
C THR A 131 0.01 9.42 -18.16
N ASP A 132 0.22 8.72 -19.28
CA ASP A 132 0.95 9.27 -20.44
C ASP A 132 0.13 10.27 -21.29
N GLY A 133 -1.15 10.44 -20.97
CA GLY A 133 -2.06 11.39 -21.60
C GLY A 133 -2.72 10.89 -22.88
N ASN A 134 -2.33 9.71 -23.38
CA ASN A 134 -3.01 9.07 -24.49
C ASN A 134 -4.09 8.14 -23.98
N ILE A 135 -5.20 8.06 -24.72
CA ILE A 135 -6.27 7.10 -24.44
C ILE A 135 -6.11 5.94 -25.41
N SER A 136 -5.84 4.76 -24.87
CA SER A 136 -5.57 3.54 -25.64
C SER A 136 -6.44 2.37 -25.16
N THR A 137 -6.44 1.27 -25.93
CA THR A 137 -7.07 0.01 -25.50
C THR A 137 -6.45 -0.52 -24.21
N PHE A 138 -5.17 -0.25 -23.98
CA PHE A 138 -4.50 -0.64 -22.74
C PHE A 138 -5.13 0.04 -21.52
N ASP A 139 -5.48 1.33 -21.60
CA ASP A 139 -6.05 2.08 -20.48
C ASP A 139 -7.44 1.54 -20.10
N ARG A 140 -8.26 1.19 -21.10
CA ARG A 140 -9.55 0.53 -20.87
C ARG A 140 -9.39 -0.81 -20.16
N ILE A 141 -8.42 -1.62 -20.57
CA ILE A 141 -8.12 -2.90 -19.92
C ILE A 141 -7.63 -2.66 -18.49
N MET A 142 -6.74 -1.69 -18.30
CA MET A 142 -6.22 -1.33 -16.97
C MET A 142 -7.32 -0.83 -16.04
N TRP A 143 -8.30 -0.10 -16.56
CA TRP A 143 -9.45 0.33 -15.77
C TRP A 143 -10.21 -0.87 -15.20
N ILE A 144 -10.51 -1.86 -16.04
CA ILE A 144 -11.20 -3.09 -15.62
C ILE A 144 -10.34 -3.84 -14.59
N LEU A 145 -9.05 -4.02 -14.85
CA LEU A 145 -8.14 -4.75 -13.95
C LEU A 145 -8.01 -4.07 -12.59
N LEU A 146 -7.81 -2.75 -12.56
CA LEU A 146 -7.71 -1.99 -11.31
C LEU A 146 -9.02 -2.05 -10.53
N LEU A 147 -10.17 -1.93 -11.20
CA LEU A 147 -11.48 -2.06 -10.56
C LEU A 147 -11.64 -3.45 -9.91
N VAL A 148 -11.30 -4.51 -10.63
CA VAL A 148 -11.35 -5.89 -10.10
C VAL A 148 -10.40 -6.04 -8.91
N ILE A 149 -9.17 -5.53 -9.00
CA ILE A 149 -8.20 -5.58 -7.89
C ILE A 149 -8.74 -4.84 -6.67
N PHE A 150 -9.28 -3.63 -6.83
CA PHE A 150 -9.84 -2.88 -5.69
C PHE A 150 -11.04 -3.59 -5.07
N VAL A 151 -11.90 -4.25 -5.85
CA VAL A 151 -12.99 -5.08 -5.33
C VAL A 151 -12.45 -6.27 -4.54
N ILE A 152 -11.43 -6.96 -5.05
CA ILE A 152 -10.79 -8.07 -4.32
C ILE A 152 -10.20 -7.55 -3.01
N CYS A 153 -9.42 -6.47 -3.05
CA CYS A 153 -8.82 -5.87 -1.87
C CYS A 153 -9.88 -5.43 -0.84
N PHE A 154 -10.97 -4.81 -1.29
CA PHE A 154 -12.10 -4.45 -0.43
C PHE A 154 -12.68 -5.65 0.30
N ILE A 155 -12.92 -6.76 -0.41
CA ILE A 155 -13.41 -8.01 0.18
C ILE A 155 -12.36 -8.61 1.13
N SER A 156 -11.09 -8.60 0.74
CA SER A 156 -9.96 -9.09 1.55
C SER A 156 -9.81 -8.35 2.87
N SER A 157 -10.12 -7.06 2.92
CA SER A 157 -10.05 -6.26 4.16
C SER A 157 -10.96 -6.79 5.27
N PHE A 158 -12.07 -7.47 4.95
CA PHE A 158 -12.93 -8.10 5.96
C PHE A 158 -12.28 -9.33 6.62
N PHE A 159 -11.33 -9.97 5.95
CA PHE A 159 -10.61 -11.13 6.48
C PHE A 159 -9.36 -10.75 7.28
N GLY A 160 -8.97 -9.47 7.28
CA GLY A 160 -7.79 -8.96 8.01
C GLY A 160 -7.96 -8.87 9.53
N ILE A 161 -9.13 -9.27 10.06
CA ILE A 161 -9.44 -9.16 11.49
C ILE A 161 -8.98 -10.44 12.20
N GLY A 162 -7.86 -10.35 12.92
CA GLY A 162 -7.30 -11.46 13.71
C GLY A 162 -6.36 -10.98 14.81
N GLY A 163 -5.82 -11.92 15.59
CA GLY A 163 -4.91 -11.66 16.71
C GLY A 163 -5.60 -11.52 18.07
N SER A 164 -4.85 -11.13 19.10
CA SER A 164 -5.33 -10.95 20.47
C SER A 164 -4.80 -9.66 21.09
N GLY A 165 -5.47 -9.17 22.15
CA GLY A 165 -5.07 -7.98 22.88
C GLY A 165 -4.97 -6.71 22.00
N LEU A 166 -3.85 -6.00 22.12
CA LEU A 166 -3.60 -4.78 21.35
C LEU A 166 -3.52 -5.03 19.84
N ALA A 167 -2.99 -6.17 19.41
CA ALA A 167 -2.87 -6.52 17.99
C ALA A 167 -4.25 -6.63 17.33
N LEU A 168 -5.24 -7.22 18.03
CA LEU A 168 -6.62 -7.30 17.53
C LEU A 168 -7.23 -5.90 17.33
N ALA A 169 -7.04 -5.00 18.29
CA ALA A 169 -7.56 -3.64 18.19
C ALA A 169 -6.95 -2.87 17.01
N VAL A 170 -5.64 -2.98 16.80
CA VAL A 170 -4.96 -2.37 15.65
C VAL A 170 -5.46 -2.96 14.34
N ASN A 171 -5.57 -4.29 14.23
CA ASN A 171 -6.03 -4.97 13.02
C ASN A 171 -7.46 -4.58 12.64
N ILE A 172 -8.35 -4.40 13.62
CA ILE A 172 -9.72 -3.89 13.37
C ILE A 172 -9.68 -2.48 12.77
N ILE A 173 -8.85 -1.59 13.31
CA ILE A 173 -8.76 -0.21 12.81
C ILE A 173 -8.18 -0.19 11.40
N VAL A 174 -7.14 -0.97 11.12
CA VAL A 174 -6.55 -1.12 9.79
C VAL A 174 -7.60 -1.65 8.81
N ALA A 175 -8.31 -2.72 9.16
CA ALA A 175 -9.36 -3.30 8.32
C ALA A 175 -10.44 -2.27 7.97
N ILE A 176 -10.92 -1.49 8.94
CA ILE A 176 -11.91 -0.43 8.70
C ILE A 176 -11.35 0.63 7.75
N CYS A 177 -10.11 1.07 7.96
CA CYS A 177 -9.49 2.07 7.10
C CYS A 177 -9.32 1.55 5.67
N ASP A 178 -8.87 0.30 5.51
CA ASP A 178 -8.70 -0.33 4.20
C ASP A 178 -10.04 -0.47 3.47
N ILE A 179 -11.10 -0.90 4.17
CA ILE A 179 -12.47 -0.92 3.63
C ILE A 179 -12.86 0.46 3.10
N VAL A 180 -12.62 1.52 3.88
CA VAL A 180 -12.90 2.90 3.45
C VAL A 180 -12.07 3.25 2.22
N ILE A 181 -10.75 3.01 2.25
CA ILE A 181 -9.85 3.34 1.13
C ILE A 181 -10.31 2.67 -0.15
N TYR A 182 -10.50 1.34 -0.14
CA TYR A 182 -10.89 0.59 -1.33
C TYR A 182 -12.30 0.93 -1.80
N LEU A 183 -13.23 1.25 -0.90
CA LEU A 183 -14.55 1.77 -1.27
C LEU A 183 -14.42 3.08 -2.06
N PHE A 184 -13.56 4.00 -1.60
CA PHE A 184 -13.30 5.24 -2.33
C PHE A 184 -12.58 5.00 -3.66
N MET A 185 -11.60 4.09 -3.73
CA MET A 185 -10.94 3.75 -4.99
C MET A 185 -11.92 3.18 -6.01
N ILE A 186 -12.83 2.30 -5.60
CA ILE A 186 -13.91 1.77 -6.44
C ILE A 186 -14.84 2.91 -6.89
N ALA A 187 -15.30 3.75 -5.96
CA ALA A 187 -16.19 4.87 -6.26
C ALA A 187 -15.55 5.86 -7.25
N PHE A 188 -14.26 6.15 -7.11
CA PHE A 188 -13.51 7.01 -8.02
C PHE A 188 -13.36 6.37 -9.39
N MET A 189 -13.08 5.08 -9.47
CA MET A 189 -13.01 4.36 -10.76
C MET A 189 -14.34 4.38 -11.51
N LEU A 190 -15.48 4.41 -10.80
CA LEU A 190 -16.82 4.49 -11.40
C LEU A 190 -17.27 5.92 -11.74
N ASP A 191 -16.52 6.94 -11.35
CA ASP A 191 -16.81 8.34 -11.67
C ASP A 191 -16.59 8.62 -13.16
N ASN A 192 -17.54 9.33 -13.80
CA ASN A 192 -17.49 9.63 -15.23
C ASN A 192 -16.22 10.40 -15.65
N SER A 193 -15.70 11.29 -14.80
CA SER A 193 -14.47 12.05 -15.09
C SER A 193 -13.24 11.15 -15.13
N VAL A 194 -13.19 10.16 -14.23
CA VAL A 194 -12.11 9.16 -14.17
C VAL A 194 -12.25 8.17 -15.32
N LYS A 195 -13.44 7.63 -15.57
CA LYS A 195 -13.71 6.73 -16.70
C LYS A 195 -13.29 7.34 -18.04
N ALA A 196 -13.59 8.61 -18.26
CA ALA A 196 -13.20 9.32 -19.48
C ALA A 196 -11.68 9.36 -19.67
N LYS A 197 -10.90 9.51 -18.58
CA LYS A 197 -9.43 9.48 -18.61
C LYS A 197 -8.87 8.10 -18.97
N PHE A 198 -9.62 7.03 -18.66
CA PHE A 198 -9.32 5.67 -19.10
C PHE A 198 -9.95 5.28 -20.45
N GLY A 199 -10.69 6.21 -21.09
CA GLY A 199 -11.35 5.98 -22.38
C GLY A 199 -12.62 5.12 -22.31
N MET A 200 -13.29 5.08 -21.17
CA MET A 200 -14.52 4.33 -20.87
C MET A 200 -15.78 5.21 -20.82
#